data_AF-A0A369JNK4-F1
#
_entry.id   AF-A0A369JNK4-F1
#
_cell.length_a   1.000
_cell.length_b   1.000
_cell.length_c   1.000
_cell.angle_alpha   90.00
_cell.angle_beta   90.00
_cell.angle_gamma   90.00
#
_symmetry.space_group_name_H-M   'P 1'
#
loop_
_entity.id
_entity.type
_entity.pdbx_description
1 polymer ?
#
loop_
_entity_poly.entity_id
_entity_poly.type
_entity_poly.pdbx_seq_one_letter_code
_entity_poly.pdbx_strand_id
1 'polypeptide(L)'
;MFSSSVARENPPACLLHAFSGSEPVSPAISTDMAPSKNPHICLDSAFALLTSTMRDPMKANVCAMRVSLAADRIDQELEACTSIAAKTKIANSHPEFLRAGIKFLTFTQPPSDHMAMINHLTRCRCDFGQAGMRNLHKPSRYRLDGRVQIDSFTLIFDAVATLSNCLILALADLTQHKFRNANASGEQNWPQEPDDLLPYGPKDSLIGLELWVAAPPLGYIIFKLAGSLALFYIPFAREVFQSPKFTFAFARPIEHLKEAIKYYDEGDSSSLARTHFLTYPVRTIFEFFDNLHHCDNPQFNVMVAARGSWISHVLSRLTTILSTLPMAWSETRSLVQFMTAYANAKIDPVTGVATVKFERELLTELPFVDGLRDAFEEMVEARKMGCLNITCSSAAEIIHSRLCSGCNLIRFCGEKCQKEAWKSAVLPHKPVCVKIHSVKESFGADDWSLLWTPDFAFAHFPALCRAKNVDIEVVKVIGTTIGALRRQKIVFQEDSERAGASQMDRLIRAEQEKVAAQNLSDLIDSVGLDSLTILNREDSLAMMSRGAIH
;
A
#
# COMPACT_ATOMS: atom_id res chain seq x y z
N MET A 1 -34.13 -18.45 -66.10
CA MET A 1 -34.56 -18.50 -64.68
C MET A 1 -33.48 -17.85 -63.83
N PHE A 2 -33.90 -17.06 -62.86
CA PHE A 2 -33.31 -15.76 -62.52
C PHE A 2 -31.90 -15.76 -61.94
N SER A 3 -31.10 -14.81 -62.44
CA SER A 3 -29.92 -14.22 -61.82
C SER A 3 -30.36 -13.12 -60.85
N SER A 4 -29.80 -13.06 -59.65
CA SER A 4 -29.92 -11.89 -58.77
C SER A 4 -28.62 -11.65 -58.00
N SER A 5 -28.00 -10.52 -58.34
CA SER A 5 -26.96 -9.83 -57.59
C SER A 5 -27.42 -9.47 -56.18
N VAL A 6 -26.55 -9.65 -55.18
CA VAL A 6 -26.70 -9.00 -53.87
C VAL A 6 -25.50 -8.09 -53.66
N ALA A 7 -25.83 -6.83 -53.40
CA ALA A 7 -24.96 -5.68 -53.27
C ALA A 7 -24.15 -5.70 -51.97
N ARG A 8 -22.96 -5.11 -52.02
CA ARG A 8 -22.16 -4.72 -50.86
C ARG A 8 -22.77 -3.46 -50.25
N GLU A 9 -23.25 -3.55 -49.02
CA GLU A 9 -23.58 -2.38 -48.20
C GLU A 9 -22.31 -1.92 -47.46
N ASN A 10 -21.95 -0.65 -47.67
CA ASN A 10 -20.95 0.06 -46.88
C ASN A 10 -21.58 0.51 -45.55
N PRO A 11 -20.88 0.42 -44.41
CA PRO A 11 -21.34 1.03 -43.18
C PRO A 11 -21.22 2.57 -43.25
N PRO A 12 -22.09 3.33 -42.56
CA PRO A 12 -22.12 4.78 -42.66
C PRO A 12 -20.92 5.40 -41.95
N ALA A 13 -20.35 6.41 -42.60
CA ALA A 13 -19.36 7.31 -42.02
C ALA A 13 -19.96 8.07 -40.83
N CYS A 14 -19.46 7.80 -39.62
CA CYS A 14 -19.68 8.68 -38.48
C CYS A 14 -18.92 9.99 -38.70
N LEU A 15 -19.68 11.05 -38.94
CA LEU A 15 -19.22 12.43 -38.93
C LEU A 15 -18.69 12.79 -37.53
N LEU A 16 -17.37 12.90 -37.43
CA LEU A 16 -16.68 13.57 -36.33
C LEU A 16 -17.03 15.06 -36.37
N HIS A 17 -17.97 15.48 -35.52
CA HIS A 17 -18.10 16.87 -35.15
C HIS A 17 -16.91 17.24 -34.25
N ALA A 18 -16.09 18.17 -34.75
CA ALA A 18 -15.07 18.84 -33.97
C ALA A 18 -15.73 19.57 -32.78
N PHE A 19 -15.51 19.08 -31.56
CA PHE A 19 -15.77 19.83 -30.34
C PHE A 19 -14.71 20.92 -30.23
N SER A 20 -15.09 22.15 -30.59
CA SER A 20 -14.34 23.35 -30.24
C SER A 20 -14.35 23.51 -28.73
N GLY A 21 -13.16 23.65 -28.14
CA GLY A 21 -12.96 23.74 -26.70
C GLY A 21 -13.75 24.88 -26.06
N SER A 22 -14.68 24.50 -25.18
CA SER A 22 -15.06 25.30 -24.03
C SER A 22 -14.46 24.61 -22.81
N GLU A 23 -13.56 25.30 -22.10
CA GLU A 23 -13.04 24.84 -20.81
C GLU A 23 -14.22 24.48 -19.89
N PRO A 24 -14.17 23.35 -19.16
CA PRO A 24 -15.18 23.05 -18.17
C PRO A 24 -15.07 24.09 -17.04
N VAL A 25 -16.04 25.00 -17.00
CA VAL A 25 -16.28 25.86 -15.83
C VAL A 25 -16.55 24.92 -14.66
N SER A 26 -15.54 24.73 -13.82
CA SER A 26 -15.68 24.00 -12.57
C SER A 26 -16.76 24.69 -11.75
N PRO A 27 -17.85 24.01 -11.35
CA PRO A 27 -18.83 24.62 -10.48
C PRO A 27 -18.12 25.00 -9.19
N ALA A 28 -18.16 26.29 -8.84
CA ALA A 28 -17.66 26.78 -7.58
C ALA A 28 -18.45 26.09 -6.45
N ILE A 29 -17.88 25.04 -5.88
CA ILE A 29 -18.38 24.40 -4.67
C ILE A 29 -18.22 25.44 -3.57
N SER A 30 -19.33 26.01 -3.13
CA SER A 30 -19.40 26.93 -2.00
C SER A 30 -18.82 26.27 -0.75
N THR A 31 -17.62 26.70 -0.32
CA THR A 31 -16.90 26.17 0.84
C THR A 31 -17.44 26.65 2.19
N ASP A 32 -18.51 27.45 2.23
CA ASP A 32 -19.11 27.97 3.47
C ASP A 32 -20.20 27.04 4.05
N MET A 33 -19.88 25.75 4.25
CA MET A 33 -20.67 24.93 5.17
C MET A 33 -20.15 25.14 6.60
N ALA A 34 -20.81 26.03 7.36
CA ALA A 34 -20.53 26.22 8.77
C ALA A 34 -20.58 24.86 9.51
N PRO A 35 -19.57 24.53 10.36
CA PRO A 35 -19.51 23.24 11.04
C PRO A 35 -20.78 23.01 11.85
N SER A 36 -21.44 21.87 11.63
CA SER A 36 -22.69 21.53 12.31
C SER A 36 -22.47 21.59 13.82
N LYS A 37 -23.27 22.41 14.51
CA LYS A 37 -22.92 23.01 15.81
C LYS A 37 -22.85 22.09 17.03
N ASN A 38 -22.88 20.76 16.91
CA ASN A 38 -22.45 19.83 17.96
C ASN A 38 -22.49 18.38 17.45
N PRO A 39 -21.39 17.61 17.49
CA PRO A 39 -21.44 16.18 17.20
C PRO A 39 -22.31 15.47 18.26
N HIS A 40 -23.16 14.55 17.82
CA HIS A 40 -24.08 13.81 18.68
C HIS A 40 -23.39 12.91 19.73
N ILE A 41 -22.10 12.65 19.55
CA ILE A 41 -21.25 11.85 20.43
C ILE A 41 -19.87 12.52 20.51
N CYS A 42 -19.29 12.61 21.72
CA CYS A 42 -17.91 13.10 21.85
C CYS A 42 -16.92 12.03 21.36
N LEU A 43 -15.69 12.45 21.03
CA LEU A 43 -14.68 11.57 20.46
C LEU A 43 -14.37 10.36 21.35
N ASP A 44 -14.16 10.58 22.66
CA ASP A 44 -13.89 9.50 23.61
C ASP A 44 -15.05 8.50 23.70
N SER A 45 -16.30 8.98 23.66
CA SER A 45 -17.47 8.11 23.64
C SER A 45 -17.59 7.31 22.34
N ALA A 46 -17.14 7.87 21.21
CA ALA A 46 -17.10 7.16 19.94
C ALA A 46 -16.08 6.01 19.99
N PHE A 47 -14.85 6.27 20.46
CA PHE A 47 -13.84 5.23 20.67
C PHE A 47 -14.32 4.18 21.68
N ALA A 48 -14.91 4.58 22.81
CA ALA A 48 -15.42 3.64 23.80
C ALA A 48 -16.55 2.75 23.24
N LEU A 49 -17.47 3.31 22.45
CA LEU A 49 -18.54 2.56 21.80
C LEU A 49 -17.98 1.50 20.86
N LEU A 50 -17.08 1.88 19.95
CA LEU A 50 -16.49 0.92 19.01
C LEU A 50 -15.63 -0.11 19.73
N THR A 51 -14.82 0.29 20.71
CA THR A 51 -14.00 -0.62 21.52
C THR A 51 -14.85 -1.70 22.18
N SER A 52 -15.93 -1.30 22.86
CA SER A 52 -16.84 -2.25 23.52
C SER A 52 -17.57 -3.16 22.53
N THR A 53 -17.93 -2.64 21.36
CA THR A 53 -18.59 -3.41 20.30
C THR A 53 -17.63 -4.44 19.70
N MET A 54 -16.40 -4.06 19.38
CA MET A 54 -15.40 -4.94 18.77
C MET A 54 -14.89 -6.01 19.74
N ARG A 55 -14.86 -5.71 21.04
CA ARG A 55 -14.45 -6.67 22.07
C ARG A 55 -15.43 -7.83 22.22
N ASP A 56 -16.73 -7.58 22.04
CA ASP A 56 -17.77 -8.60 22.14
C ASP A 56 -18.96 -8.28 21.22
N PRO A 57 -18.83 -8.50 19.89
CA PRO A 57 -19.82 -8.06 18.91
C PRO A 57 -21.16 -8.76 19.08
N MET A 58 -21.17 -10.00 19.60
CA MET A 58 -22.39 -10.76 19.83
C MET A 58 -23.17 -10.29 21.07
N LYS A 59 -22.49 -9.70 22.06
CA LYS A 59 -23.15 -9.11 23.25
C LYS A 59 -23.38 -7.60 23.13
N ALA A 60 -22.84 -6.95 22.10
CA ALA A 60 -23.03 -5.53 21.87
C ALA A 60 -24.52 -5.19 21.70
N ASN A 61 -25.02 -4.23 22.50
CA ASN A 61 -26.37 -3.67 22.36
C ASN A 61 -26.34 -2.39 21.51
N VAL A 62 -25.71 -2.49 20.34
CA VAL A 62 -25.46 -1.38 19.42
C VAL A 62 -25.82 -1.85 18.02
N CYS A 63 -26.53 -1.01 17.26
CA CYS A 63 -26.88 -1.29 15.88
C CYS A 63 -25.87 -0.66 14.90
N ALA A 64 -25.90 -1.09 13.65
CA ALA A 64 -25.03 -0.58 12.58
C ALA A 64 -25.05 0.94 12.44
N MET A 65 -26.21 1.58 12.61
CA MET A 65 -26.31 3.04 12.59
C MET A 65 -25.48 3.69 13.70
N ARG A 66 -25.54 3.18 14.93
CA ARG A 66 -24.75 3.73 16.04
C ARG A 66 -23.26 3.43 15.91
N VAL A 67 -22.90 2.26 15.37
CA VAL A 67 -21.53 1.89 15.03
C VAL A 67 -20.97 2.85 13.98
N SER A 68 -21.68 3.06 12.88
CA SER A 68 -21.30 4.02 11.83
C SER A 68 -21.22 5.46 12.34
N LEU A 69 -22.14 5.91 13.21
CA LEU A 69 -22.06 7.25 13.79
C LEU A 69 -20.81 7.48 14.66
N ALA A 70 -20.35 6.45 15.37
CA ALA A 70 -19.09 6.55 16.11
C ALA A 70 -17.89 6.54 15.17
N ALA A 71 -17.92 5.71 14.12
CA ALA A 71 -16.90 5.69 13.07
C ALA A 71 -16.78 7.06 12.37
N ASP A 72 -17.89 7.61 11.89
CA ASP A 72 -17.95 8.94 11.26
C ASP A 72 -17.41 10.04 12.18
N ARG A 73 -17.66 9.96 13.50
CA ARG A 73 -17.13 10.94 14.44
C ARG A 73 -15.60 10.88 14.54
N ILE A 74 -15.02 9.69 14.50
CA ILE A 74 -13.56 9.47 14.52
C ILE A 74 -12.97 9.96 13.20
N ASP A 75 -13.56 9.59 12.07
CA ASP A 75 -13.09 10.03 10.75
C ASP A 75 -13.12 11.56 10.62
N GLN A 76 -14.18 12.23 11.10
CA GLN A 76 -14.22 13.70 11.16
C GLN A 76 -13.07 14.31 11.96
N GLU A 77 -12.66 13.69 13.07
CA GLU A 77 -11.53 14.18 13.86
C GLU A 77 -10.21 13.97 13.12
N LEU A 78 -10.06 12.81 12.47
CA LEU A 78 -8.89 12.52 11.65
C LEU A 78 -8.81 13.51 10.48
N GLU A 79 -9.91 13.77 9.78
CA GLU A 79 -9.96 14.73 8.67
C GLU A 79 -9.69 16.17 9.10
N ALA A 80 -10.10 16.56 10.32
CA ALA A 80 -9.79 17.87 10.89
C ALA A 80 -8.29 18.06 11.17
N CYS A 81 -7.51 16.99 11.26
CA CYS A 81 -6.06 17.05 11.45
C CYS A 81 -5.33 17.38 10.15
N THR A 82 -4.52 18.44 10.17
CA THR A 82 -3.74 18.90 9.01
C THR A 82 -2.46 18.10 8.76
N SER A 83 -1.97 17.33 9.74
CA SER A 83 -0.74 16.54 9.62
C SER A 83 -0.95 15.06 9.94
N ILE A 84 -0.11 14.21 9.35
CA ILE A 84 -0.09 12.77 9.63
C ILE A 84 0.28 12.51 11.09
N ALA A 85 1.24 13.28 11.65
CA ALA A 85 1.64 13.15 13.05
C ALA A 85 0.47 13.39 14.03
N ALA A 86 -0.40 14.37 13.74
CA ALA A 86 -1.59 14.62 14.55
C ALA A 86 -2.60 13.46 14.45
N LYS A 87 -2.84 12.94 13.24
CA LYS A 87 -3.70 11.76 13.01
C LYS A 87 -3.18 10.53 13.76
N THR A 88 -1.87 10.26 13.67
CA THR A 88 -1.22 9.15 14.38
C THR A 88 -1.28 9.35 15.90
N LYS A 89 -1.14 10.58 16.39
CA LYS A 89 -1.30 10.88 17.82
C LYS A 89 -2.71 10.53 18.32
N ILE A 90 -3.76 10.85 17.55
CA ILE A 90 -5.14 10.46 17.89
C ILE A 90 -5.30 8.95 17.90
N ALA A 91 -4.81 8.24 16.87
CA ALA A 91 -4.91 6.78 16.85
C ALA A 91 -4.20 6.14 18.06
N ASN A 92 -2.99 6.62 18.39
CA ASN A 92 -2.17 6.09 19.47
C ASN A 92 -2.69 6.43 20.88
N SER A 93 -3.56 7.45 21.04
CA SER A 93 -4.15 7.76 22.35
C SER A 93 -5.24 6.78 22.78
N HIS A 94 -5.63 5.83 21.93
CA HIS A 94 -6.67 4.84 22.22
C HIS A 94 -6.18 3.40 22.00
N PRO A 95 -5.16 2.91 22.72
CA PRO A 95 -4.58 1.58 22.49
C PRO A 95 -5.57 0.42 22.72
N GLU A 96 -6.52 0.59 23.65
CA GLU A 96 -7.59 -0.41 23.88
C GLU A 96 -8.52 -0.58 22.68
N PHE A 97 -8.78 0.50 21.94
CA PHE A 97 -9.53 0.46 20.69
C PHE A 97 -8.75 -0.32 19.62
N LEU A 98 -7.46 -0.05 19.47
CA LEU A 98 -6.60 -0.74 18.51
C LEU A 98 -6.51 -2.25 18.81
N ARG A 99 -6.33 -2.63 20.09
CA ARG A 99 -6.34 -4.04 20.52
C ARG A 99 -7.65 -4.75 20.27
N ALA A 100 -8.77 -4.13 20.65
CA ALA A 100 -10.09 -4.71 20.42
C ALA A 100 -10.38 -4.84 18.92
N GLY A 101 -10.01 -3.82 18.15
CA GLY A 101 -10.23 -3.78 16.72
C GLY A 101 -9.39 -4.81 15.95
N ILE A 102 -8.09 -4.92 16.21
CA ILE A 102 -7.27 -5.92 15.53
C ILE A 102 -7.76 -7.33 15.86
N LYS A 103 -8.08 -7.63 17.13
CA LYS A 103 -8.72 -8.89 17.54
C LYS A 103 -10.00 -9.16 16.76
N PHE A 104 -10.87 -8.17 16.64
CA PHE A 104 -12.14 -8.27 15.91
C PHE A 104 -11.94 -8.58 14.41
N LEU A 105 -10.95 -7.94 13.77
CA LEU A 105 -10.66 -8.14 12.35
C LEU A 105 -9.96 -9.47 12.05
N THR A 106 -9.13 -9.95 12.98
CA THR A 106 -8.32 -11.16 12.80
C THR A 106 -8.94 -12.40 13.46
N PHE A 107 -10.12 -12.30 14.06
CA PHE A 107 -10.76 -13.42 14.74
C PHE A 107 -11.23 -14.49 13.75
N THR A 108 -10.64 -15.69 13.85
CA THR A 108 -11.02 -16.84 13.04
C THR A 108 -12.34 -17.43 13.53
N GLN A 109 -13.29 -17.54 12.62
CA GLN A 109 -14.58 -18.17 12.87
C GLN A 109 -15.15 -18.78 11.58
N PRO A 110 -16.07 -19.75 11.66
CA PRO A 110 -16.78 -20.24 10.49
C PRO A 110 -17.49 -19.09 9.74
N PRO A 111 -17.57 -19.12 8.40
CA PRO A 111 -18.28 -18.09 7.63
C PRO A 111 -19.73 -17.88 8.07
N SER A 112 -20.43 -18.94 8.52
CA SER A 112 -21.78 -18.83 9.08
C SER A 112 -21.83 -17.97 10.34
N ASP A 113 -20.83 -18.10 11.21
CA ASP A 113 -20.76 -17.40 12.49
C ASP A 113 -20.38 -15.94 12.28
N HIS A 114 -19.49 -15.68 11.32
CA HIS A 114 -19.20 -14.32 10.85
C HIS A 114 -20.47 -13.64 10.32
N MET A 115 -21.23 -14.31 9.47
CA MET A 115 -22.49 -13.77 8.97
C MET A 115 -23.53 -13.58 10.08
N ALA A 116 -23.60 -14.47 11.06
CA ALA A 116 -24.46 -14.31 12.23
C ALA A 116 -24.08 -13.07 13.05
N MET A 117 -22.77 -12.82 13.23
CA MET A 117 -22.23 -11.63 13.88
C MET A 117 -22.61 -10.35 13.12
N ILE A 118 -22.41 -10.32 11.79
CA ILE A 118 -22.78 -9.16 10.98
C ILE A 118 -24.30 -8.93 11.06
N ASN A 119 -25.12 -9.97 10.91
CA ASN A 119 -26.58 -9.87 11.02
C ASN A 119 -27.05 -9.38 12.39
N HIS A 120 -26.34 -9.75 13.46
CA HIS A 120 -26.62 -9.24 14.80
C HIS A 120 -26.36 -7.74 14.89
N LEU A 121 -25.22 -7.26 14.36
CA LEU A 121 -24.85 -5.85 14.36
C LEU A 121 -25.73 -5.00 13.43
N THR A 122 -26.20 -5.54 12.30
CA THR A 122 -27.10 -4.81 11.38
C THR A 122 -28.53 -4.65 11.92
N ARG A 123 -28.97 -5.53 12.81
CA ARG A 123 -30.32 -5.46 13.38
C ARG A 123 -30.43 -4.33 14.41
N CYS A 124 -31.26 -3.33 14.12
CA CYS A 124 -31.53 -2.26 15.08
C CYS A 124 -32.36 -2.77 16.27
N ARG A 125 -31.80 -2.64 17.49
CA ARG A 125 -32.45 -2.92 18.78
C ARG A 125 -32.51 -1.70 19.69
N CYS A 126 -32.29 -0.51 19.14
CA CYS A 126 -32.27 0.72 19.93
C CYS A 126 -33.67 1.07 20.45
N ASP A 127 -33.74 1.53 21.69
CA ASP A 127 -34.96 2.08 22.25
C ASP A 127 -35.23 3.48 21.68
N PHE A 128 -36.19 3.58 20.76
CA PHE A 128 -36.62 4.85 20.16
C PHE A 128 -37.42 5.75 21.12
N GLY A 129 -37.71 5.28 22.33
CA GLY A 129 -38.20 6.09 23.45
C GLY A 129 -37.09 6.92 24.10
N GLN A 130 -35.82 6.50 23.97
CA GLN A 130 -34.68 7.26 24.47
C GLN A 130 -34.56 8.61 23.74
N ALA A 131 -34.42 9.70 24.50
CA ALA A 131 -34.27 11.04 23.95
C ALA A 131 -33.13 11.11 22.91
N GLY A 132 -33.44 11.66 21.73
CA GLY A 132 -32.49 11.80 20.63
C GLY A 132 -32.27 10.56 19.76
N MET A 133 -32.65 9.35 20.20
CA MET A 133 -32.37 8.10 19.47
C MET A 133 -33.02 8.06 18.08
N ARG A 134 -34.26 8.58 17.95
CA ARG A 134 -34.92 8.76 16.64
C ARG A 134 -34.13 9.67 15.71
N ASN A 135 -33.52 10.74 16.24
CA ASN A 135 -32.72 11.68 15.45
C ASN A 135 -31.38 11.07 15.00
N LEU A 136 -30.83 10.13 15.77
CA LEU A 136 -29.65 9.35 15.35
C LEU A 136 -29.95 8.44 14.16
N HIS A 137 -31.19 7.96 14.05
CA HIS A 137 -31.62 7.02 13.01
C HIS A 137 -32.35 7.68 11.83
N LYS A 138 -32.42 9.01 11.77
CA LYS A 138 -33.04 9.69 10.63
C LYS A 138 -32.18 9.47 9.38
N PRO A 139 -32.75 8.91 8.28
CA PRO A 139 -32.02 8.69 7.02
C PRO A 139 -31.49 9.97 6.39
N SER A 140 -32.00 11.14 6.81
CA SER A 140 -31.67 12.46 6.27
C SER A 140 -30.29 12.99 6.68
N ARG A 141 -29.40 12.14 7.20
CA ARG A 141 -28.00 12.55 7.36
C ARG A 141 -27.37 12.49 5.98
N TYR A 142 -27.32 13.64 5.32
CA TYR A 142 -26.37 13.86 4.25
C TYR A 142 -24.99 13.59 4.82
N ARG A 143 -24.44 12.41 4.51
CA ARG A 143 -22.99 12.29 4.51
C ARG A 143 -22.46 13.28 3.49
N LEU A 144 -21.24 13.76 3.74
CA LEU A 144 -20.52 14.62 2.79
C LEU A 144 -20.43 13.98 1.40
N ASP A 145 -20.52 12.65 1.37
CA ASP A 145 -20.57 11.86 0.15
C ASP A 145 -21.88 12.06 -0.66
N GLY A 146 -23.02 12.40 -0.04
CA GLY A 146 -24.31 12.59 -0.72
C GLY A 146 -25.15 11.31 -0.87
N ARG A 147 -24.78 10.20 -0.22
CA ARG A 147 -25.60 8.97 -0.20
C ARG A 147 -26.85 9.17 0.68
N VAL A 148 -28.02 8.91 0.11
CA VAL A 148 -29.32 9.10 0.79
C VAL A 148 -29.85 7.80 1.40
N GLN A 149 -29.36 6.65 0.95
CA GLN A 149 -29.68 5.32 1.49
C GLN A 149 -28.41 4.49 1.53
N ILE A 150 -27.94 4.21 2.75
CA ILE A 150 -26.84 3.29 3.00
C ILE A 150 -27.45 2.08 3.70
N ASP A 151 -27.27 0.90 3.11
CA ASP A 151 -27.73 -0.33 3.73
C ASP A 151 -26.94 -0.58 5.02
N SER A 152 -27.53 -1.33 5.95
CA SER A 152 -26.91 -1.55 7.27
C SER A 152 -25.61 -2.32 7.21
N PHE A 153 -25.36 -3.10 6.15
CA PHE A 153 -24.13 -3.84 5.98
C PHE A 153 -22.99 -2.88 5.63
N THR A 154 -23.19 -1.96 4.68
CA THR A 154 -22.22 -0.90 4.35
C THR A 154 -21.84 -0.06 5.57
N LEU A 155 -22.78 0.26 6.46
CA LEU A 155 -22.49 1.00 7.71
C LEU A 155 -21.50 0.27 8.64
N ILE A 156 -21.50 -1.06 8.66
CA ILE A 156 -20.51 -1.85 9.41
C ILE A 156 -19.14 -1.77 8.72
N PHE A 157 -19.12 -1.83 7.38
CA PHE A 157 -17.89 -1.70 6.61
C PHE A 157 -17.23 -0.33 6.73
N ASP A 158 -18.00 0.73 6.93
CA ASP A 158 -17.44 2.05 7.23
C ASP A 158 -16.69 2.04 8.57
N ALA A 159 -17.26 1.42 9.61
CA ALA A 159 -16.57 1.30 10.89
C ALA A 159 -15.33 0.40 10.82
N VAL A 160 -15.35 -0.64 9.99
CA VAL A 160 -14.16 -1.45 9.67
C VAL A 160 -13.10 -0.61 8.95
N ALA A 161 -13.50 0.28 8.05
CA ALA A 161 -12.58 1.17 7.35
C ALA A 161 -11.94 2.18 8.31
N THR A 162 -12.72 2.84 9.16
CA THR A 162 -12.21 3.74 10.21
C THR A 162 -11.23 3.02 11.14
N LEU A 163 -11.57 1.81 11.59
CA LEU A 163 -10.68 1.00 12.42
C LEU A 163 -9.37 0.67 11.69
N SER A 164 -9.46 0.22 10.44
CA SER A 164 -8.31 -0.12 9.61
C SER A 164 -7.40 1.08 9.41
N ASN A 165 -7.96 2.27 9.16
CA ASN A 165 -7.20 3.51 9.05
C ASN A 165 -6.48 3.86 10.36
N CYS A 166 -7.13 3.73 11.52
CA CYS A 166 -6.49 3.94 12.82
C CYS A 166 -5.32 2.97 13.06
N LEU A 167 -5.48 1.68 12.71
CA LEU A 167 -4.42 0.68 12.81
C LEU A 167 -3.24 1.02 11.89
N ILE A 168 -3.51 1.38 10.63
CA ILE A 168 -2.48 1.79 9.65
C ILE A 168 -1.72 3.03 10.16
N LEU A 169 -2.43 4.04 10.66
CA LEU A 169 -1.83 5.25 11.22
C LEU A 169 -0.94 4.97 12.43
N ALA A 170 -1.35 4.04 13.31
CA ALA A 170 -0.57 3.64 14.47
C ALA A 170 0.73 2.91 14.09
N LEU A 171 0.70 2.12 13.00
CA LEU A 171 1.86 1.42 12.45
C LEU A 171 2.80 2.33 11.66
N ALA A 172 2.29 3.37 11.01
CA ALA A 172 3.09 4.28 10.17
C ALA A 172 4.21 5.04 10.91
N ASP A 173 4.08 5.21 12.23
CA ASP A 173 5.08 5.84 13.10
C ASP A 173 6.13 4.86 13.64
N LEU A 174 6.00 3.57 13.31
CA LEU A 174 6.91 2.54 13.78
C LEU A 174 7.90 2.15 12.70
N THR A 175 9.17 2.02 13.10
CA THR A 175 10.14 1.33 12.27
C THR A 175 9.79 -0.15 12.18
N GLN A 176 9.95 -0.74 11.00
CA GLN A 176 9.70 -2.15 10.74
C GLN A 176 10.26 -3.06 11.86
N HIS A 177 9.45 -4.01 12.33
CA HIS A 177 9.80 -4.94 13.42
C HIS A 177 10.11 -4.34 14.79
N LYS A 178 9.94 -3.03 14.99
CA LYS A 178 10.13 -2.42 16.31
C LYS A 178 8.79 -2.18 16.97
N PHE A 179 8.57 -2.91 18.05
CA PHE A 179 7.42 -2.74 18.93
C PHE A 179 7.69 -1.66 19.96
N ARG A 180 6.62 -1.07 20.50
CA ARG A 180 6.73 0.00 21.50
C ARG A 180 7.12 -0.59 22.85
N ASN A 181 8.07 0.04 23.52
CA ASN A 181 8.40 -0.30 24.91
C ASN A 181 7.24 0.13 25.85
N ALA A 182 7.08 -0.59 26.95
CA ALA A 182 6.25 -0.14 28.06
C ALA A 182 6.78 1.22 28.57
N ASN A 183 5.89 2.20 28.72
CA ASN A 183 6.27 3.48 29.30
C ASN A 183 6.32 3.38 30.84
N ALA A 184 7.04 4.32 31.46
CA ALA A 184 7.15 4.38 32.91
C ALA A 184 5.82 4.70 33.62
N SER A 185 4.84 5.26 32.91
CA SER A 185 3.49 5.55 33.43
C SER A 185 2.61 4.30 33.55
N GLY A 186 3.02 3.16 32.97
CA GLY A 186 2.22 1.94 32.93
C GLY A 186 1.10 1.96 31.89
N GLU A 187 0.99 3.02 31.09
CA GLU A 187 0.08 3.08 29.95
C GLU A 187 0.58 2.14 28.83
N GLN A 188 -0.23 1.14 28.50
CA GLN A 188 0.13 0.16 27.48
C GLN A 188 -0.10 0.72 26.07
N ASN A 189 0.94 1.33 25.49
CA ASN A 189 0.99 1.68 24.06
C ASN A 189 0.69 0.45 23.18
N TRP A 190 0.23 0.63 21.94
CA TRP A 190 0.05 -0.47 20.99
C TRP A 190 0.90 -0.25 19.72
N PRO A 191 1.50 -1.29 19.12
CA PRO A 191 1.67 -2.66 19.62
C PRO A 191 2.93 -2.80 20.50
N GLN A 192 2.87 -3.58 21.58
CA GLN A 192 4.03 -3.86 22.45
C GLN A 192 4.79 -5.13 22.05
N GLU A 193 4.11 -6.05 21.39
CA GLU A 193 4.64 -7.36 21.03
C GLU A 193 3.89 -7.94 19.81
N PRO A 194 4.39 -9.02 19.19
CA PRO A 194 3.70 -9.67 18.09
C PRO A 194 2.26 -10.09 18.39
N ASP A 195 1.97 -10.54 19.62
CA ASP A 195 0.63 -10.97 20.04
C ASP A 195 -0.36 -9.79 20.18
N ASP A 196 0.16 -8.57 20.40
CA ASP A 196 -0.64 -7.35 20.33
C ASP A 196 -1.07 -7.05 18.88
N LEU A 197 -0.20 -7.36 17.91
CA LEU A 197 -0.42 -7.12 16.48
C LEU A 197 -1.27 -8.20 15.83
N LEU A 198 -1.01 -9.47 16.12
CA LEU A 198 -1.65 -10.64 15.52
C LEU A 198 -1.98 -11.64 16.64
N PRO A 199 -3.05 -11.38 17.41
CA PRO A 199 -3.36 -12.11 18.66
C PRO A 199 -3.68 -13.60 18.47
N TYR A 200 -3.91 -14.04 17.23
CA TYR A 200 -4.15 -15.44 16.88
C TYR A 200 -2.99 -16.03 16.05
N GLY A 201 -1.88 -15.28 15.91
CA GLY A 201 -0.79 -15.62 15.01
C GLY A 201 -1.08 -15.29 13.54
N PRO A 202 -0.05 -15.29 12.67
CA PRO A 202 -0.18 -14.87 11.27
C PRO A 202 -1.25 -15.61 10.46
N LYS A 203 -1.25 -16.94 10.54
CA LYS A 203 -2.14 -17.82 9.76
C LYS A 203 -3.60 -17.61 10.06
N ASP A 204 -3.97 -17.71 11.33
CA ASP A 204 -5.36 -17.54 11.76
C ASP A 204 -5.82 -16.10 11.53
N SER A 205 -4.93 -15.12 11.75
CA SER A 205 -5.24 -13.72 11.44
C SER A 205 -5.54 -13.50 9.96
N LEU A 206 -4.81 -14.15 9.05
CA LEU A 206 -5.09 -14.08 7.61
C LEU A 206 -6.48 -14.65 7.26
N ILE A 207 -6.84 -15.78 7.88
CA ILE A 207 -8.18 -16.39 7.70
C ILE A 207 -9.27 -15.45 8.21
N GLY A 208 -9.07 -14.83 9.38
CA GLY A 208 -9.99 -13.83 9.93
C GLY A 208 -10.17 -12.63 8.98
N LEU A 209 -9.08 -12.09 8.45
CA LEU A 209 -9.13 -10.99 7.47
C LEU A 209 -9.82 -11.40 6.15
N GLU A 210 -9.70 -12.67 5.73
CA GLU A 210 -10.36 -13.17 4.53
C GLU A 210 -11.88 -13.07 4.61
N LEU A 211 -12.46 -13.27 5.80
CA LEU A 211 -13.91 -13.16 6.01
C LEU A 211 -14.43 -11.76 5.66
N TRP A 212 -13.63 -10.72 5.91
CA TRP A 212 -13.99 -9.33 5.64
C TRP A 212 -13.88 -8.92 4.16
N VAL A 213 -13.13 -9.65 3.34
CA VAL A 213 -13.01 -9.36 1.89
C VAL A 213 -13.90 -10.25 1.02
N ALA A 214 -14.76 -11.07 1.63
CA ALA A 214 -15.59 -12.03 0.93
C ALA A 214 -16.80 -11.43 0.17
N ALA A 215 -17.11 -10.14 0.38
CA ALA A 215 -18.27 -9.47 -0.21
C ALA A 215 -17.91 -8.27 -1.12
N PRO A 216 -17.35 -8.51 -2.33
CA PRO A 216 -17.03 -7.43 -3.27
C PRO A 216 -18.26 -6.55 -3.61
N PRO A 217 -18.09 -5.24 -3.86
CA PRO A 217 -16.84 -4.47 -3.76
C PRO A 217 -16.55 -3.97 -2.34
N LEU A 218 -17.26 -4.44 -1.30
CA LEU A 218 -17.03 -4.05 0.09
C LEU A 218 -15.86 -4.82 0.69
N GLY A 219 -15.14 -4.18 1.61
CA GLY A 219 -14.02 -4.81 2.31
C GLY A 219 -12.64 -4.58 1.69
N TYR A 220 -12.53 -3.89 0.55
CA TYR A 220 -11.24 -3.58 -0.07
C TYR A 220 -10.23 -2.92 0.89
N ILE A 221 -10.71 -2.14 1.88
CA ILE A 221 -9.85 -1.47 2.88
C ILE A 221 -9.00 -2.46 3.70
N ILE A 222 -9.47 -3.70 3.84
CA ILE A 222 -8.73 -4.77 4.52
C ILE A 222 -7.44 -5.12 3.78
N PHE A 223 -7.39 -4.99 2.45
CA PHE A 223 -6.15 -5.15 1.70
C PHE A 223 -5.12 -4.08 2.07
N LYS A 224 -5.56 -2.83 2.29
CA LYS A 224 -4.67 -1.74 2.76
C LYS A 224 -4.06 -2.08 4.13
N LEU A 225 -4.90 -2.55 5.06
CA LEU A 225 -4.47 -2.97 6.38
C LEU A 225 -3.51 -4.16 6.29
N ALA A 226 -3.86 -5.19 5.53
CA ALA A 226 -3.02 -6.38 5.36
C ALA A 226 -1.66 -6.05 4.73
N GLY A 227 -1.60 -5.15 3.74
CA GLY A 227 -0.35 -4.66 3.19
C GLY A 227 0.51 -3.93 4.23
N SER A 228 -0.10 -3.10 5.06
CA SER A 228 0.59 -2.40 6.15
C SER A 228 1.12 -3.36 7.22
N LEU A 229 0.34 -4.40 7.57
CA LEU A 229 0.75 -5.46 8.48
C LEU A 229 1.90 -6.29 7.89
N ALA A 230 1.84 -6.62 6.61
CA ALA A 230 2.88 -7.39 5.90
C ALA A 230 4.20 -6.61 5.85
N LEU A 231 4.14 -5.32 5.51
CA LEU A 231 5.31 -4.44 5.56
C LEU A 231 5.89 -4.36 6.96
N PHE A 232 5.06 -4.15 7.99
CA PHE A 232 5.54 -4.00 9.36
C PHE A 232 6.11 -5.30 9.96
N TYR A 233 5.52 -6.46 9.62
CA TYR A 233 5.80 -7.74 10.25
C TYR A 233 5.98 -8.88 9.23
N ILE A 234 7.23 -9.11 8.79
CA ILE A 234 7.65 -10.18 7.86
C ILE A 234 6.99 -11.56 8.08
N PRO A 235 6.84 -12.10 9.31
CA PRO A 235 6.16 -13.39 9.46
C PRO A 235 4.73 -13.40 8.90
N PHE A 236 4.02 -12.28 8.97
CA PHE A 236 2.71 -12.13 8.32
C PHE A 236 2.81 -12.02 6.80
N ALA A 237 3.79 -11.28 6.27
CA ALA A 237 4.02 -11.24 4.82
C ALA A 237 4.25 -12.65 4.25
N ARG A 238 5.05 -13.48 4.92
CA ARG A 238 5.29 -14.87 4.52
C ARG A 238 4.00 -15.68 4.46
N GLU A 239 3.14 -15.55 5.46
CA GLU A 239 1.85 -16.24 5.48
C GLU A 239 0.94 -15.79 4.33
N VAL A 240 0.90 -14.48 4.03
CA VAL A 240 0.14 -13.94 2.88
C VAL A 240 0.58 -14.60 1.58
N PHE A 241 1.88 -14.82 1.38
CA PHE A 241 2.42 -15.52 0.21
C PHE A 241 2.25 -17.05 0.26
N GLN A 242 2.14 -17.66 1.44
CA GLN A 242 2.00 -19.11 1.60
C GLN A 242 0.56 -19.62 1.47
N SER A 243 -0.42 -18.70 1.47
CA SER A 243 -1.83 -19.05 1.31
C SER A 243 -2.05 -19.96 0.09
N PRO A 244 -2.71 -21.13 0.27
CA PRO A 244 -3.02 -22.03 -0.84
C PRO A 244 -3.70 -21.24 -1.95
N LYS A 245 -3.16 -21.38 -3.17
CA LYS A 245 -3.67 -20.71 -4.38
C LYS A 245 -3.55 -19.18 -4.40
N PHE A 246 -2.88 -18.55 -3.42
CA PHE A 246 -2.80 -17.10 -3.27
C PHE A 246 -4.20 -16.46 -3.16
N THR A 247 -5.12 -17.12 -2.44
CA THR A 247 -6.53 -16.71 -2.40
C THR A 247 -6.67 -15.29 -1.86
N PHE A 248 -6.12 -15.02 -0.67
CA PHE A 248 -6.16 -13.68 -0.08
C PHE A 248 -5.25 -12.69 -0.81
N ALA A 249 -4.00 -13.08 -1.08
CA ALA A 249 -3.00 -12.19 -1.68
C ALA A 249 -3.33 -11.76 -3.12
N PHE A 250 -4.18 -12.52 -3.82
CA PHE A 250 -4.37 -12.35 -5.25
C PHE A 250 -5.80 -12.58 -5.73
N ALA A 251 -6.39 -13.74 -5.43
CA ALA A 251 -7.69 -14.08 -6.00
C ALA A 251 -8.79 -13.10 -5.56
N ARG A 252 -8.87 -12.80 -4.26
CA ARG A 252 -9.84 -11.85 -3.70
C ARG A 252 -9.64 -10.42 -4.24
N PRO A 253 -8.44 -9.82 -4.23
CA PRO A 253 -8.23 -8.51 -4.85
C PRO A 253 -8.69 -8.44 -6.31
N ILE A 254 -8.42 -9.47 -7.12
CA ILE A 254 -8.84 -9.50 -8.53
C ILE A 254 -10.36 -9.58 -8.67
N GLU A 255 -11.07 -10.32 -7.80
CA GLU A 255 -12.54 -10.32 -7.75
C GLU A 255 -13.10 -8.92 -7.46
N HIS A 256 -12.50 -8.19 -6.52
CA HIS A 256 -12.89 -6.80 -6.23
C HIS A 256 -12.63 -5.86 -7.40
N LEU A 257 -11.51 -6.01 -8.09
CA LEU A 257 -11.22 -5.23 -9.30
C LEU A 257 -12.24 -5.53 -10.41
N LYS A 258 -12.68 -6.79 -10.57
CA LYS A 258 -13.73 -7.15 -11.55
C LYS A 258 -15.05 -6.46 -11.25
N GLU A 259 -15.53 -6.49 -10.00
CA GLU A 259 -16.76 -5.79 -9.64
C GLU A 259 -16.63 -4.26 -9.78
N ALA A 260 -15.47 -3.70 -9.46
CA ALA A 260 -15.19 -2.28 -9.66
C ALA A 260 -15.24 -1.86 -11.15
N ILE A 261 -14.69 -2.70 -12.04
CA ILE A 261 -14.75 -2.51 -13.49
C ILE A 261 -16.19 -2.62 -13.99
N LYS A 262 -16.93 -3.65 -13.55
CA LYS A 262 -18.34 -3.84 -13.92
C LYS A 262 -19.16 -2.61 -13.55
N TYR A 263 -18.97 -2.09 -12.34
CA TYR A 263 -19.63 -0.88 -11.88
C TYR A 263 -19.32 0.34 -12.77
N TYR A 264 -18.06 0.48 -13.20
CA TYR A 264 -17.67 1.53 -14.13
C TYR A 264 -18.32 1.38 -15.51
N ASP A 265 -18.40 0.15 -16.02
CA ASP A 265 -18.91 -0.16 -17.35
C ASP A 265 -20.44 -0.02 -17.44
N GLU A 266 -21.17 -0.24 -16.35
CA GLU A 266 -22.63 -0.06 -16.25
C GLU A 266 -23.06 1.42 -16.31
N GLY A 267 -22.12 2.36 -16.25
CA GLY A 267 -22.36 3.77 -16.59
C GLY A 267 -23.15 4.56 -15.56
N ASP A 268 -23.18 4.13 -14.28
CA ASP A 268 -23.67 4.99 -13.20
C ASP A 268 -22.78 6.24 -13.12
N SER A 269 -23.35 7.35 -13.60
CA SER A 269 -22.63 8.60 -13.85
C SER A 269 -22.44 9.44 -12.58
N SER A 270 -22.93 9.00 -11.42
CA SER A 270 -22.71 9.76 -10.20
C SER A 270 -21.22 9.76 -9.84
N SER A 271 -20.64 10.96 -9.78
CA SER A 271 -19.22 11.17 -9.47
C SER A 271 -18.81 10.46 -8.19
N LEU A 272 -19.72 10.44 -7.21
CA LEU A 272 -19.49 9.80 -5.93
C LEU A 272 -19.34 8.31 -6.03
N ALA A 273 -20.26 7.66 -6.72
CA ALA A 273 -20.28 6.22 -6.76
C ALA A 273 -19.08 5.69 -7.59
N ARG A 274 -18.66 6.45 -8.61
CA ARG A 274 -17.35 6.24 -9.27
C ARG A 274 -16.16 6.33 -8.30
N THR A 275 -16.19 7.25 -7.34
CA THR A 275 -15.14 7.33 -6.31
C THR A 275 -15.12 6.10 -5.42
N HIS A 276 -16.27 5.69 -4.88
CA HIS A 276 -16.31 4.61 -3.90
C HIS A 276 -16.25 3.20 -4.47
N PHE A 277 -16.77 2.97 -5.67
CA PHE A 277 -16.86 1.63 -6.26
C PHE A 277 -15.79 1.37 -7.32
N LEU A 278 -15.13 2.41 -7.83
CA LEU A 278 -13.93 2.24 -8.68
C LEU A 278 -12.69 2.84 -8.01
N THR A 279 -12.72 4.12 -7.67
CA THR A 279 -11.47 4.84 -7.34
C THR A 279 -10.78 4.27 -6.10
N TYR A 280 -11.51 4.14 -5.00
CA TYR A 280 -10.93 3.62 -3.76
C TYR A 280 -10.55 2.13 -3.86
N PRO A 281 -11.43 1.20 -4.34
CA PRO A 281 -11.05 -0.20 -4.46
C PRO A 281 -9.80 -0.40 -5.32
N VAL A 282 -9.73 0.23 -6.50
CA VAL A 282 -8.56 0.10 -7.38
C VAL A 282 -7.31 0.63 -6.70
N ARG A 283 -7.32 1.86 -6.18
CA ARG A 283 -6.13 2.42 -5.52
C ARG A 283 -5.67 1.58 -4.34
N THR A 284 -6.58 1.17 -3.48
CA THR A 284 -6.26 0.37 -2.30
C THR A 284 -5.70 -1.00 -2.67
N ILE A 285 -6.25 -1.66 -3.68
CA ILE A 285 -5.76 -2.98 -4.11
C ILE A 285 -4.36 -2.86 -4.74
N PHE A 286 -4.10 -1.82 -5.53
CA PHE A 286 -2.77 -1.61 -6.09
C PHE A 286 -1.76 -1.16 -5.04
N GLU A 287 -2.16 -0.38 -4.03
CA GLU A 287 -1.32 -0.10 -2.85
C GLU A 287 -0.98 -1.39 -2.07
N PHE A 288 -1.94 -2.31 -1.94
CA PHE A 288 -1.68 -3.62 -1.35
C PHE A 288 -0.68 -4.44 -2.17
N PHE A 289 -0.86 -4.50 -3.49
CA PHE A 289 0.08 -5.21 -4.37
C PHE A 289 1.48 -4.59 -4.33
N ASP A 290 1.58 -3.26 -4.28
CA ASP A 290 2.86 -2.57 -4.13
C ASP A 290 3.54 -2.94 -2.80
N ASN A 291 2.79 -2.95 -1.71
CA ASN A 291 3.29 -3.38 -0.40
C ASN A 291 3.80 -4.83 -0.43
N LEU A 292 3.08 -5.76 -1.06
CA LEU A 292 3.54 -7.15 -1.20
C LEU A 292 4.80 -7.25 -2.06
N HIS A 293 4.86 -6.51 -3.17
CA HIS A 293 6.03 -6.44 -4.02
C HIS A 293 7.26 -5.93 -3.25
N HIS A 294 7.09 -4.96 -2.35
CA HIS A 294 8.15 -4.50 -1.45
C HIS A 294 8.56 -5.52 -0.38
N CYS A 295 7.64 -6.37 0.08
CA CYS A 295 7.94 -7.44 1.02
C CYS A 295 8.79 -8.57 0.39
N ASP A 296 8.39 -9.05 -0.78
CA ASP A 296 9.05 -10.15 -1.49
C ASP A 296 8.79 -10.05 -3.01
N ASN A 297 9.60 -9.24 -3.68
CA ASN A 297 9.49 -9.00 -5.12
C ASN A 297 9.54 -10.30 -5.96
N PRO A 298 10.49 -11.23 -5.74
CA PRO A 298 10.52 -12.49 -6.46
C PRO A 298 9.22 -13.29 -6.30
N GLN A 299 8.76 -13.50 -5.06
CA GLN A 299 7.56 -14.28 -4.78
C GLN A 299 6.30 -13.62 -5.36
N PHE A 300 6.18 -12.30 -5.28
CA PHE A 300 5.10 -11.54 -5.90
C PHE A 300 5.08 -11.71 -7.42
N ASN A 301 6.22 -11.58 -8.09
CA ASN A 301 6.33 -11.74 -9.54
C ASN A 301 5.93 -13.14 -9.99
N VAL A 302 6.32 -14.17 -9.25
CA VAL A 302 5.93 -15.57 -9.50
C VAL A 302 4.42 -15.74 -9.37
N MET A 303 3.82 -15.18 -8.31
CA MET A 303 2.38 -15.20 -8.10
C MET A 303 1.62 -14.57 -9.28
N VAL A 304 2.07 -13.41 -9.77
CA VAL A 304 1.46 -12.73 -10.92
C VAL A 304 1.60 -13.58 -12.20
N ALA A 305 2.80 -14.09 -12.48
CA ALA A 305 3.05 -14.90 -13.67
C ALA A 305 2.24 -16.22 -13.67
N ALA A 306 2.21 -16.92 -12.54
CA ALA A 306 1.46 -18.18 -12.38
C ALA A 306 -0.06 -18.01 -12.56
N ARG A 307 -0.58 -16.78 -12.40
CA ARG A 307 -2.00 -16.44 -12.54
C ARG A 307 -2.29 -15.58 -13.77
N GLY A 308 -1.31 -15.40 -14.65
CA GLY A 308 -1.37 -14.44 -15.74
C GLY A 308 -2.56 -14.62 -16.68
N SER A 309 -2.83 -15.86 -17.11
CA SER A 309 -3.97 -16.18 -17.98
C SER A 309 -5.31 -15.78 -17.38
N TRP A 310 -5.47 -15.93 -16.06
CA TRP A 310 -6.70 -15.61 -15.34
C TRP A 310 -6.93 -14.11 -15.16
N ILE A 311 -5.87 -13.31 -15.01
CA ILE A 311 -5.99 -11.87 -14.70
C ILE A 311 -5.84 -10.94 -15.90
N SER A 312 -5.28 -11.45 -17.00
CA SER A 312 -4.94 -10.65 -18.20
C SER A 312 -6.09 -9.75 -18.68
N HIS A 313 -7.32 -10.26 -18.72
CA HIS A 313 -8.51 -9.51 -19.14
C HIS A 313 -8.85 -8.35 -18.17
N VAL A 314 -8.70 -8.57 -16.86
CA VAL A 314 -8.94 -7.53 -15.83
C VAL A 314 -7.92 -6.41 -15.99
N LEU A 315 -6.64 -6.77 -16.10
CA LEU A 315 -5.54 -5.79 -16.23
C LEU A 315 -5.62 -5.02 -17.55
N SER A 316 -5.99 -5.67 -18.66
CA SER A 316 -6.22 -5.02 -19.95
C SER A 316 -7.37 -4.01 -19.88
N ARG A 317 -8.49 -4.38 -19.23
CA ARG A 317 -9.63 -3.47 -19.06
C ARG A 317 -9.27 -2.29 -18.15
N LEU A 318 -8.56 -2.53 -17.05
CA LEU A 318 -8.05 -1.46 -16.18
C LEU A 318 -7.09 -0.53 -16.92
N THR A 319 -6.19 -1.05 -17.76
CA THR A 319 -5.30 -0.23 -18.58
C THR A 319 -6.09 0.77 -19.44
N THR A 320 -7.18 0.31 -20.05
CA THR A 320 -8.09 1.15 -20.85
C THR A 320 -8.83 2.17 -19.98
N ILE A 321 -9.31 1.80 -18.80
CA ILE A 321 -10.02 2.72 -17.90
C ILE A 321 -9.05 3.79 -17.38
N LEU A 322 -7.89 3.39 -16.87
CA LEU A 322 -6.94 4.28 -16.21
C LEU A 322 -6.27 5.28 -17.17
N SER A 323 -6.18 4.96 -18.46
CA SER A 323 -5.69 5.92 -19.47
C SER A 323 -6.63 7.11 -19.67
N THR A 324 -7.91 6.98 -19.31
CA THR A 324 -8.90 8.07 -19.35
C THR A 324 -8.90 8.93 -18.08
N LEU A 325 -8.22 8.51 -17.03
CA LEU A 325 -8.22 9.19 -15.73
C LEU A 325 -7.08 10.22 -15.60
N PRO A 326 -7.18 11.20 -14.69
CA PRO A 326 -6.15 12.23 -14.49
C PRO A 326 -4.77 11.68 -14.12
N MET A 327 -3.74 12.53 -14.24
CA MET A 327 -2.33 12.19 -13.97
C MET A 327 -2.06 11.65 -12.56
N ALA A 328 -2.90 11.97 -11.57
CA ALA A 328 -2.83 11.42 -10.22
C ALA A 328 -3.03 9.89 -10.13
N TRP A 329 -3.26 9.22 -11.27
CA TRP A 329 -3.33 7.76 -11.41
C TRP A 329 -2.06 7.15 -12.01
N SER A 330 -1.02 7.95 -12.20
CA SER A 330 0.28 7.56 -12.76
C SER A 330 0.85 6.27 -12.17
N GLU A 331 0.96 6.24 -10.85
CA GLU A 331 1.55 5.13 -10.09
C GLU A 331 0.73 3.85 -10.27
N THR A 332 -0.59 3.93 -10.15
CA THR A 332 -1.48 2.80 -10.39
C THR A 332 -1.38 2.31 -11.84
N ARG A 333 -1.26 3.20 -12.84
CA ARG A 333 -1.04 2.80 -14.23
C ARG A 333 0.28 2.04 -14.40
N SER A 334 1.36 2.53 -13.80
CA SER A 334 2.67 1.86 -13.81
C SER A 334 2.57 0.44 -13.26
N LEU A 335 1.92 0.27 -12.11
CA LEU A 335 1.77 -1.05 -11.50
C LEU A 335 0.86 -1.97 -12.31
N VAL A 336 -0.24 -1.47 -12.90
CA VAL A 336 -1.07 -2.24 -13.83
C VAL A 336 -0.28 -2.73 -15.04
N GLN A 337 0.54 -1.85 -15.65
CA GLN A 337 1.36 -2.22 -16.82
C GLN A 337 2.44 -3.23 -16.44
N PHE A 338 3.11 -3.02 -15.30
CA PHE A 338 4.07 -3.98 -14.75
C PHE A 338 3.43 -5.35 -14.56
N MET A 339 2.31 -5.41 -13.84
CA MET A 339 1.58 -6.66 -13.63
C MET A 339 1.11 -7.27 -14.96
N THR A 340 0.72 -6.46 -15.94
CA THR A 340 0.34 -6.94 -17.28
C THR A 340 1.53 -7.61 -17.99
N ALA A 341 2.73 -7.04 -17.88
CA ALA A 341 3.93 -7.63 -18.46
C ALA A 341 4.24 -9.00 -17.82
N TYR A 342 4.17 -9.11 -16.49
CA TYR A 342 4.37 -10.38 -15.78
C TYR A 342 3.26 -11.40 -16.03
N ALA A 343 2.00 -10.95 -16.11
CA ALA A 343 0.87 -11.80 -16.46
C ALA A 343 1.00 -12.42 -17.86
N ASN A 344 1.72 -11.73 -18.76
CA ASN A 344 2.00 -12.19 -20.11
C ASN A 344 3.40 -12.80 -20.26
N ALA A 345 4.10 -13.07 -19.14
CA ALA A 345 5.41 -13.67 -19.17
C ALA A 345 5.35 -15.04 -19.85
N LYS A 346 6.29 -15.28 -20.77
CA LYS A 346 6.42 -16.58 -21.42
C LYS A 346 7.35 -17.44 -20.59
N ILE A 347 6.80 -18.48 -19.97
CA ILE A 347 7.58 -19.45 -19.21
C ILE A 347 8.07 -20.51 -20.19
N ASP A 348 9.38 -20.65 -20.31
CA ASP A 348 9.99 -21.76 -21.03
C ASP A 348 9.73 -23.05 -20.25
N PRO A 349 9.00 -24.04 -20.82
CA PRO A 349 8.63 -25.25 -20.10
C PRO A 349 9.84 -26.15 -19.76
N VAL A 350 10.97 -25.99 -20.46
CA VAL A 350 12.17 -26.81 -20.22
C VAL A 350 13.01 -26.24 -19.08
N THR A 351 13.13 -24.91 -19.04
CA THR A 351 14.01 -24.24 -18.07
C THR A 351 13.26 -23.63 -16.89
N GLY A 352 11.93 -23.48 -17.00
CA GLY A 352 11.10 -22.75 -16.06
C GLY A 352 11.30 -21.23 -16.09
N VAL A 353 12.13 -20.73 -17.01
CA VAL A 353 12.50 -19.31 -17.08
C VAL A 353 11.37 -18.49 -17.68
N ALA A 354 10.83 -17.57 -16.88
CA ALA A 354 9.87 -16.58 -17.34
C ALA A 354 10.58 -15.44 -18.07
N THR A 355 10.31 -15.29 -19.36
CA THR A 355 10.72 -14.12 -20.14
C THR A 355 9.61 -13.08 -20.13
N VAL A 356 9.86 -11.96 -19.46
CA VAL A 356 8.98 -10.80 -19.45
C VAL A 356 9.43 -9.84 -20.55
N LYS A 357 8.51 -9.44 -21.43
CA LYS A 357 8.78 -8.39 -22.42
C LYS A 357 8.15 -7.10 -21.95
N PHE A 358 8.97 -6.08 -21.76
CA PHE A 358 8.51 -4.72 -21.56
C PHE A 358 8.59 -3.98 -22.89
N GLU A 359 7.45 -3.51 -23.39
CA GLU A 359 7.42 -2.60 -24.52
C GLU A 359 7.95 -1.25 -24.04
N ARG A 360 9.08 -0.83 -24.62
CA ARG A 360 9.77 0.39 -24.20
C ARG A 360 8.88 1.60 -24.40
N GLU A 361 8.06 1.58 -25.44
CA GLU A 361 7.10 2.62 -25.80
C GLU A 361 6.07 2.82 -24.68
N LEU A 362 5.53 1.73 -24.11
CA LEU A 362 4.61 1.80 -22.97
C LEU A 362 5.32 2.32 -21.70
N LEU A 363 6.58 1.94 -21.49
CA LEU A 363 7.39 2.47 -20.37
C LEU A 363 7.74 3.96 -20.52
N THR A 364 7.85 4.47 -21.75
CA THR A 364 8.07 5.90 -22.01
C THR A 364 6.80 6.75 -21.92
N GLU A 365 5.62 6.15 -22.11
CA GLU A 365 4.32 6.79 -21.90
C GLU A 365 3.83 6.71 -20.44
N LEU A 366 4.44 5.85 -19.63
CA LEU A 366 4.28 5.96 -18.18
C LEU A 366 4.72 7.37 -17.79
N PRO A 367 3.86 8.12 -17.08
CA PRO A 367 4.19 9.45 -16.60
C PRO A 367 5.55 9.33 -15.93
N PHE A 368 6.52 9.98 -16.58
CA PHE A 368 7.94 9.95 -16.27
C PHE A 368 8.07 9.80 -14.77
N VAL A 369 8.64 8.68 -14.32
CA VAL A 369 9.06 8.51 -12.92
C VAL A 369 9.67 9.84 -12.54
N ASP A 370 9.02 10.58 -11.64
CA ASP A 370 9.40 11.95 -11.36
C ASP A 370 10.78 11.84 -10.70
N GLY A 371 11.84 11.89 -11.51
CA GLY A 371 13.17 11.54 -11.03
C GLY A 371 13.59 12.43 -9.88
N LEU A 372 12.96 13.62 -9.76
CA LEU A 372 13.15 14.49 -8.61
C LEU A 372 12.44 13.96 -7.35
N ARG A 373 11.24 13.40 -7.47
CA ARG A 373 10.54 12.69 -6.37
C ARG A 373 11.34 11.50 -5.88
N ASP A 374 11.68 10.58 -6.77
CA ASP A 374 12.47 9.40 -6.43
C ASP A 374 13.78 9.79 -5.76
N ALA A 375 14.44 10.81 -6.29
CA ALA A 375 15.68 11.29 -5.70
C ALA A 375 15.50 11.90 -4.31
N PHE A 376 14.43 12.67 -4.10
CA PHE A 376 14.08 13.21 -2.80
C PHE A 376 13.79 12.09 -1.79
N GLU A 377 12.97 11.11 -2.18
CA GLU A 377 12.63 9.95 -1.34
C GLU A 377 13.86 9.12 -1.00
N GLU A 378 14.74 8.85 -1.96
CA GLU A 378 16.03 8.18 -1.72
C GLU A 378 16.93 8.94 -0.75
N MET A 379 16.97 10.28 -0.85
CA MET A 379 17.70 11.13 0.09
C MET A 379 17.10 11.07 1.50
N VAL A 380 15.77 11.15 1.62
CA VAL A 380 15.04 11.05 2.89
C VAL A 380 15.29 9.70 3.55
N GLU A 381 15.15 8.61 2.80
CA GLU A 381 15.35 7.25 3.31
C GLU A 381 16.82 7.00 3.70
N ALA A 382 17.78 7.46 2.90
CA ALA A 382 19.20 7.36 3.26
C ALA A 382 19.55 8.09 4.55
N ARG A 383 18.82 9.16 4.89
CA ARG A 383 18.98 9.87 6.16
C ARG A 383 18.36 9.12 7.35
N LYS A 384 17.27 8.38 7.14
CA LYS A 384 16.59 7.63 8.20
C LYS A 384 17.26 6.30 8.51
N MET A 385 17.92 5.68 7.53
CA MET A 385 18.54 4.37 7.67
C MET A 385 19.82 4.36 8.54
N GLY A 386 20.33 3.15 8.82
CA GLY A 386 21.62 2.95 9.50
C GLY A 386 22.84 3.23 8.60
N CYS A 387 23.97 2.56 8.90
CA CYS A 387 25.22 2.74 8.15
C CYS A 387 25.07 2.45 6.66
N LEU A 388 25.50 3.34 5.77
CA LEU A 388 25.46 3.14 4.31
C LEU A 388 26.78 2.61 3.71
N ASN A 389 27.68 2.08 4.54
CA ASN A 389 28.82 1.34 4.03
C ASN A 389 28.36 -0.05 3.56
N ILE A 390 28.60 -0.37 2.28
CA ILE A 390 28.15 -1.61 1.62
C ILE A 390 28.60 -2.84 2.41
N THR A 391 29.83 -2.82 2.94
CA THR A 391 30.44 -3.97 3.63
C THR A 391 30.13 -4.05 5.12
N CYS A 392 29.27 -3.17 5.65
CA CYS A 392 28.96 -3.13 7.07
C CYS A 392 27.95 -4.21 7.45
N SER A 393 28.35 -5.11 8.35
CA SER A 393 27.51 -6.19 8.89
C SER A 393 26.49 -5.73 9.95
N SER A 394 26.64 -4.51 10.50
CA SER A 394 25.68 -3.97 11.47
C SER A 394 24.38 -3.61 10.76
N ALA A 395 23.44 -4.56 10.75
CA ALA A 395 22.30 -4.54 9.85
C ALA A 395 21.30 -3.39 10.09
N ALA A 396 21.09 -2.90 11.32
CA ALA A 396 19.82 -2.20 11.57
C ALA A 396 19.79 -1.07 12.61
N GLU A 397 20.83 -0.83 13.40
CA GLU A 397 20.68 0.12 14.51
C GLU A 397 21.04 1.55 14.11
N ILE A 398 20.00 2.32 13.76
CA ILE A 398 20.05 3.79 13.57
C ILE A 398 20.75 4.45 14.78
N ILE A 399 20.53 3.90 15.98
CA ILE A 399 20.91 4.44 17.30
C ILE A 399 22.40 4.78 17.40
N HIS A 400 23.28 4.08 16.69
CA HIS A 400 24.73 4.30 16.77
C HIS A 400 25.37 4.94 15.54
N SER A 401 24.57 5.27 14.52
CA SER A 401 25.08 5.82 13.27
C SER A 401 25.13 7.35 13.27
N ARG A 402 26.29 7.91 12.93
CA ARG A 402 26.52 9.36 12.83
C ARG A 402 26.36 9.81 11.39
N LEU A 403 25.81 11.01 11.18
CA LEU A 403 25.75 11.64 9.88
C LEU A 403 27.18 12.02 9.43
N CYS A 404 27.45 11.85 8.14
CA CYS A 404 28.68 12.31 7.51
C CYS A 404 28.84 13.82 7.74
N SER A 405 29.96 14.24 8.32
CA SER A 405 30.21 15.65 8.68
C SER A 405 30.22 16.60 7.48
N GLY A 406 30.53 16.10 6.28
CA GLY A 406 30.46 16.88 5.05
C GLY A 406 29.02 17.08 4.58
N CYS A 407 28.45 16.03 3.99
CA CYS A 407 27.14 16.13 3.34
C CYS A 407 25.96 16.21 4.31
N ASN A 408 26.12 15.81 5.58
CA ASN A 408 25.07 15.74 6.58
C ASN A 408 23.80 15.06 6.04
N LEU A 409 23.94 13.94 5.33
CA LEU A 409 22.84 13.15 4.75
C LEU A 409 23.02 11.66 5.01
N ILE A 410 24.16 11.11 4.61
CA ILE A 410 24.47 9.69 4.73
C ILE A 410 25.00 9.36 6.13
N ARG A 411 24.57 8.23 6.71
CA ARG A 411 24.98 7.76 8.03
C ARG A 411 26.03 6.66 7.99
N PHE A 412 26.89 6.62 9.01
CA PHE A 412 27.89 5.57 9.22
C PHE A 412 27.99 5.21 10.71
N CYS A 413 28.21 3.94 11.05
CA CYS A 413 28.41 3.50 12.44
C CYS A 413 29.67 4.10 13.10
N GLY A 414 30.64 4.54 12.29
CA GLY A 414 31.85 5.16 12.78
C GLY A 414 32.80 5.58 11.66
N GLU A 415 33.92 6.18 12.05
CA GLU A 415 34.93 6.73 11.13
C GLU A 415 35.52 5.67 10.20
N LYS A 416 35.68 4.41 10.68
CA LYS A 416 36.14 3.29 9.86
C LYS A 416 35.21 3.05 8.67
N CYS A 417 33.92 2.86 8.91
CA CYS A 417 32.93 2.63 7.84
C CYS A 417 32.81 3.82 6.90
N GLN A 418 32.94 5.05 7.42
CA GLN A 418 32.95 6.24 6.58
C GLN A 418 34.17 6.25 5.64
N LYS A 419 35.38 5.95 6.14
CA LYS A 419 36.61 5.88 5.35
C LYS A 419 36.56 4.78 4.29
N GLU A 420 36.01 3.61 4.63
CA GLU A 420 35.81 2.50 3.71
C GLU A 420 34.83 2.87 2.59
N ALA A 421 33.65 3.39 2.94
CA ALA A 421 32.67 3.85 1.97
C ALA A 421 33.24 4.97 1.07
N TRP A 422 34.09 5.85 1.61
CA TRP A 422 34.76 6.89 0.84
C TRP A 422 35.69 6.36 -0.24
N LYS A 423 36.34 5.22 0.03
CA LYS A 423 37.32 4.58 -0.85
C LYS A 423 36.77 3.36 -1.60
N SER A 424 35.47 3.07 -1.49
CA SER A 424 34.83 1.93 -2.14
C SER A 424 35.07 1.95 -3.65
N ALA A 425 35.47 0.82 -4.23
CA ALA A 425 35.69 0.68 -5.66
C ALA A 425 34.39 0.65 -6.47
N VAL A 426 33.30 0.12 -5.88
CA VAL A 426 32.03 -0.08 -6.57
C VAL A 426 31.24 1.23 -6.66
N LEU A 427 31.14 1.97 -5.55
CA LEU A 427 30.42 3.24 -5.45
C LEU A 427 31.05 4.10 -4.34
N PRO A 428 32.12 4.86 -4.62
CA PRO A 428 32.78 5.67 -3.60
C PRO A 428 31.84 6.78 -3.11
N HIS A 429 31.72 6.96 -1.79
CA HIS A 429 30.92 8.04 -1.22
C HIS A 429 31.49 9.42 -1.55
N LYS A 430 32.78 9.55 -1.89
CA LYS A 430 33.47 10.85 -1.99
C LYS A 430 32.87 11.76 -3.08
N PRO A 431 32.67 11.31 -4.32
CA PRO A 431 32.08 12.15 -5.36
C PRO A 431 30.65 12.57 -5.04
N VAL A 432 29.82 11.65 -4.53
CA VAL A 432 28.43 11.97 -4.18
C VAL A 432 28.34 12.89 -2.96
N CYS A 433 29.25 12.76 -1.99
CA CYS A 433 29.33 13.65 -0.82
C CYS A 433 29.53 15.11 -1.23
N VAL A 434 30.41 15.37 -2.21
CA VAL A 434 30.64 16.72 -2.74
C VAL A 434 29.38 17.28 -3.40
N LYS A 435 28.67 16.47 -4.19
CA LYS A 435 27.40 16.89 -4.83
C LYS A 435 26.33 17.21 -3.79
N ILE A 436 26.14 16.33 -2.80
CA ILE A 436 25.19 16.56 -1.70
C ILE A 436 25.56 17.82 -0.92
N HIS A 437 26.85 18.02 -0.62
CA HIS A 437 27.32 19.23 0.05
C HIS A 437 26.99 20.49 -0.75
N SER A 438 27.21 20.49 -2.06
CA SER A 438 26.84 21.63 -2.93
C SER A 438 25.35 21.95 -2.88
N VAL A 439 24.50 20.92 -2.91
CA VAL A 439 23.03 21.07 -2.79
C VAL A 439 22.66 21.61 -1.40
N LYS A 440 23.28 21.10 -0.34
CA LYS A 440 23.10 21.58 1.04
C LYS A 440 23.45 23.07 1.17
N GLU A 441 24.59 23.50 0.63
CA GLU A 441 24.99 24.92 0.67
C GLU A 441 24.00 25.81 -0.12
N SER A 442 23.44 25.28 -1.21
CA SER A 442 22.44 26.00 -2.02
C SER A 442 21.12 26.21 -1.27
N PHE A 443 20.68 25.22 -0.48
CA PHE A 443 19.51 25.37 0.38
C PHE A 443 19.77 26.31 1.57
N GLY A 444 20.97 26.23 2.16
CA GLY A 444 21.30 26.87 3.44
C GLY A 444 20.92 25.98 4.63
N ALA A 445 21.42 26.32 5.82
CA ALA A 445 21.31 25.46 7.00
C ALA A 445 19.86 25.21 7.47
N ASP A 446 19.02 26.25 7.44
CA ASP A 446 17.64 26.19 7.93
C ASP A 446 16.76 25.35 7.01
N ASP A 447 16.75 25.65 5.70
CA ASP A 447 15.98 24.89 4.72
C ASP A 447 16.49 23.46 4.58
N TRP A 448 17.82 23.25 4.63
CA TRP A 448 18.36 21.90 4.66
C TRP A 448 17.82 21.12 5.85
N SER A 449 17.78 21.72 7.04
CA SER A 449 17.25 21.05 8.24
C SER A 449 15.75 20.77 8.13
N LEU A 450 15.00 21.68 7.51
CA LEU A 450 13.56 21.56 7.28
C LEU A 450 13.21 20.34 6.40
N LEU A 451 14.02 20.01 5.38
CA LEU A 451 13.81 18.86 4.49
C LEU A 451 13.64 17.52 5.24
N TRP A 452 14.17 17.44 6.46
CA TRP A 452 14.22 16.21 7.25
C TRP A 452 13.17 16.16 8.35
N THR A 453 12.30 17.17 8.41
CA THR A 453 11.19 17.19 9.35
C THR A 453 10.05 16.30 8.84
N PRO A 454 9.30 15.62 9.73
CA PRO A 454 8.18 14.76 9.33
C PRO A 454 7.09 15.48 8.51
N ASP A 455 6.96 16.80 8.68
CA ASP A 455 5.94 17.62 8.02
C ASP A 455 6.36 18.11 6.63
N PHE A 456 7.62 17.94 6.24
CA PHE A 456 8.10 18.37 4.93
C PHE A 456 7.78 17.33 3.84
N ALA A 457 6.65 17.52 3.16
CA ALA A 457 6.23 16.67 2.05
C ALA A 457 6.93 17.04 0.72
N PHE A 458 7.07 16.05 -0.18
CA PHE A 458 7.60 16.25 -1.53
C PHE A 458 6.89 17.38 -2.30
N ALA A 459 5.59 17.61 -2.07
CA ALA A 459 4.83 18.67 -2.73
C ALA A 459 5.48 20.06 -2.60
N HIS A 460 6.23 20.32 -1.52
CA HIS A 460 6.95 21.59 -1.30
C HIS A 460 8.35 21.60 -1.92
N PHE A 461 8.93 20.42 -2.16
CA PHE A 461 10.33 20.28 -2.58
C PHE A 461 10.65 20.93 -3.93
N PRO A 462 9.85 20.73 -5.01
CA PRO A 462 10.10 21.41 -6.28
C PRO A 462 10.03 22.94 -6.18
N ALA A 463 9.13 23.47 -5.35
CA ALA A 463 9.02 24.91 -5.13
C ALA A 463 10.25 25.45 -4.39
N LEU A 464 10.74 24.71 -3.39
CA LEU A 464 11.95 25.07 -2.65
C LEU A 464 13.20 24.99 -3.54
N CYS A 465 13.36 23.95 -4.37
CA CYS A 465 14.46 23.85 -5.33
C CYS A 465 14.50 25.08 -6.26
N ARG A 466 13.33 25.49 -6.80
CA ARG A 466 13.22 26.70 -7.63
C ARG A 466 13.58 27.97 -6.85
N ALA A 467 13.05 28.13 -5.64
CA ALA A 467 13.31 29.30 -4.81
C ALA A 467 14.79 29.46 -4.44
N LYS A 468 15.52 28.33 -4.31
CA LYS A 468 16.93 28.29 -3.91
C LYS A 468 17.90 28.08 -5.08
N ASN A 469 17.41 28.12 -6.32
CA ASN A 469 18.19 27.85 -7.52
C ASN A 469 19.01 26.54 -7.45
N VAL A 470 18.42 25.51 -6.84
CA VAL A 470 19.04 24.19 -6.74
C VAL A 470 18.89 23.48 -8.08
N ASP A 471 20.01 22.98 -8.60
CA ASP A 471 20.02 22.18 -9.81
C ASP A 471 19.32 20.83 -9.59
N ILE A 472 18.12 20.71 -10.18
CA ILE A 472 17.26 19.52 -10.11
C ILE A 472 17.97 18.28 -10.69
N GLU A 473 18.79 18.44 -11.73
CA GLU A 473 19.51 17.30 -12.33
C GLU A 473 20.60 16.78 -11.39
N VAL A 474 21.26 17.67 -10.63
CA VAL A 474 22.19 17.26 -9.58
C VAL A 474 21.46 16.48 -8.48
N VAL A 475 20.27 16.92 -8.07
CA VAL A 475 19.43 16.21 -7.09
C VAL A 475 19.08 14.81 -7.61
N LYS A 476 18.62 14.70 -8.86
CA LYS A 476 18.34 13.40 -9.52
C LYS A 476 19.54 12.46 -9.47
N VAL A 477 20.71 12.94 -9.85
CA VAL A 477 21.96 12.15 -9.83
C VAL A 477 22.32 11.69 -8.42
N ILE A 478 22.13 12.55 -7.41
CA ILE A 478 22.32 12.19 -5.99
C ILE A 478 21.39 11.03 -5.64
N GLY A 479 20.10 11.17 -5.94
CA GLY A 479 19.08 10.14 -5.71
C GLY A 479 19.43 8.79 -6.34
N THR A 480 19.72 8.79 -7.64
CA THR A 480 20.11 7.56 -8.37
C THR A 480 21.34 6.90 -7.75
N THR A 481 22.34 7.69 -7.34
CA THR A 481 23.57 7.18 -6.72
C THR A 481 23.30 6.57 -5.35
N ILE A 482 22.47 7.22 -4.54
CA ILE A 482 22.04 6.73 -3.23
C ILE A 482 21.24 5.43 -3.36
N GLY A 483 20.26 5.38 -4.27
CA GLY A 483 19.49 4.17 -4.54
C GLY A 483 20.38 3.01 -5.00
N ALA A 484 21.39 3.27 -5.84
CA ALA A 484 22.37 2.25 -6.23
C ALA A 484 23.21 1.75 -5.04
N LEU A 485 23.67 2.64 -4.15
CA LEU A 485 24.40 2.28 -2.93
C LEU A 485 23.57 1.35 -2.03
N ARG A 486 22.28 1.67 -1.87
CA ARG A 486 21.34 0.86 -1.07
C ARG A 486 21.20 -0.54 -1.62
N ARG A 487 20.91 -0.66 -2.93
CA ARG A 487 20.76 -1.97 -3.60
C ARG A 487 22.00 -2.83 -3.44
N GLN A 488 23.19 -2.25 -3.63
CA GLN A 488 24.46 -2.97 -3.44
C GLN A 488 24.67 -3.43 -1.99
N LYS A 489 24.31 -2.60 -1.02
CA LYS A 489 24.38 -2.99 0.39
C LYS A 489 23.46 -4.18 0.71
N ILE A 490 22.22 -4.16 0.22
CA ILE A 490 21.26 -5.25 0.45
C ILE A 490 21.80 -6.56 -0.15
N VAL A 491 22.31 -6.52 -1.38
CA VAL A 491 22.95 -7.69 -2.03
C VAL A 491 24.10 -8.22 -1.18
N PHE A 492 25.02 -7.35 -0.74
CA PHE A 492 26.14 -7.74 0.10
C PHE A 492 25.69 -8.37 1.43
N GLN A 493 24.65 -7.83 2.07
CA GLN A 493 24.11 -8.35 3.32
C GLN A 493 23.52 -9.76 3.12
N GLU A 494 22.74 -9.96 2.07
CA GLU A 494 22.20 -11.28 1.74
C GLU A 494 23.30 -12.30 1.43
N ASP A 495 24.32 -11.91 0.67
CA ASP A 495 25.46 -12.78 0.37
C ASP A 495 26.25 -13.12 1.64
N SER A 496 26.41 -12.14 2.53
CA SER A 496 27.06 -12.33 3.84
C SER A 496 26.25 -13.27 4.74
N GLU A 497 24.92 -13.13 4.76
CA GLU A 497 24.02 -14.03 5.49
C GLU A 497 24.06 -15.45 4.91
N ARG A 498 24.11 -15.60 3.58
CA ARG A 498 24.29 -16.89 2.92
C ARG A 498 25.64 -17.52 3.27
N ALA A 499 26.71 -16.73 3.31
CA ALA A 499 28.05 -17.21 3.67
C ALA A 499 28.15 -17.57 5.17
N GLY A 500 27.52 -16.79 6.04
CA GLY A 500 27.54 -16.97 7.50
C GLY A 500 26.54 -17.98 8.06
N ALA A 501 25.53 -18.38 7.28
CA ALA A 501 24.56 -19.39 7.67
C ALA A 501 25.27 -20.69 8.09
N SER A 502 24.95 -21.19 9.28
CA SER A 502 25.47 -22.48 9.74
C SER A 502 25.09 -23.58 8.76
N GLN A 503 25.82 -24.69 8.73
CA GLN A 503 25.43 -25.82 7.88
C GLN A 503 23.98 -26.25 8.15
N MET A 504 23.52 -26.14 9.40
CA MET A 504 22.14 -26.41 9.78
C MET A 504 21.16 -25.38 9.19
N ASP A 505 21.47 -24.09 9.22
CA ASP A 505 20.61 -23.05 8.61
C ASP A 505 20.56 -23.18 7.09
N ARG A 506 21.67 -23.60 6.46
CA ARG A 506 21.70 -23.94 5.04
C ARG A 506 20.84 -25.16 4.74
N LEU A 507 20.85 -26.18 5.60
CA LEU A 507 19.99 -27.36 5.47
C LEU A 507 18.51 -27.03 5.71
N ILE A 508 18.19 -26.23 6.73
CA ILE A 508 16.82 -25.75 7.00
C ILE A 508 16.32 -24.91 5.83
N ARG A 509 17.14 -23.99 5.31
CA ARG A 509 16.78 -23.17 4.15
C ARG A 509 16.65 -24.00 2.89
N ALA A 510 17.57 -24.93 2.63
CA ALA A 510 17.46 -25.85 1.50
C ALA A 510 16.20 -26.71 1.61
N GLU A 511 15.83 -27.15 2.82
CA GLU A 511 14.58 -27.87 3.04
C GLU A 511 13.36 -26.96 2.88
N GLN A 512 13.42 -25.69 3.30
CA GLN A 512 12.37 -24.69 3.06
C GLN A 512 12.21 -24.35 1.58
N GLU A 513 13.31 -24.19 0.85
CA GLU A 513 13.35 -23.98 -0.59
C GLU A 513 12.82 -25.22 -1.32
N LYS A 514 13.16 -26.42 -0.86
CA LYS A 514 12.61 -27.69 -1.35
C LYS A 514 11.12 -27.83 -1.05
N VAL A 515 10.65 -27.44 0.14
CA VAL A 515 9.22 -27.42 0.50
C VAL A 515 8.48 -26.35 -0.30
N ALA A 516 9.08 -25.18 -0.52
CA ALA A 516 8.51 -24.13 -1.36
C ALA A 516 8.44 -24.58 -2.82
N ALA A 517 9.49 -25.23 -3.33
CA ALA A 517 9.51 -25.83 -4.67
C ALA A 517 8.49 -26.97 -4.78
N GLN A 518 8.33 -27.80 -3.74
CA GLN A 518 7.31 -28.85 -3.70
C GLN A 518 5.90 -28.25 -3.65
N ASN A 519 5.63 -27.27 -2.79
CA ASN A 519 4.34 -26.58 -2.72
C ASN A 519 4.01 -25.85 -4.02
N LEU A 520 5.04 -25.27 -4.67
CA LEU A 520 4.91 -24.65 -5.99
C LEU A 520 4.63 -25.72 -7.04
N SER A 521 5.31 -26.87 -7.00
CA SER A 521 5.04 -28.03 -7.86
C SER A 521 3.63 -28.56 -7.66
N ASP A 522 3.17 -28.75 -6.42
CA ASP A 522 1.81 -29.21 -6.10
C ASP A 522 0.77 -28.19 -6.56
N LEU A 523 1.07 -26.89 -6.47
CA LEU A 523 0.22 -25.82 -6.99
C LEU A 523 0.17 -25.85 -8.52
N ILE A 524 1.31 -26.05 -9.15
CA ILE A 524 1.51 -26.19 -10.60
C ILE A 524 0.74 -27.41 -11.13
N ASP A 525 0.86 -28.56 -10.47
CA ASP A 525 0.13 -29.80 -10.74
C ASP A 525 -1.39 -29.61 -10.56
N SER A 526 -1.81 -28.88 -9.52
CA SER A 526 -3.23 -28.56 -9.29
C SER A 526 -3.83 -27.61 -10.33
N VAL A 527 -2.99 -26.90 -11.10
CA VAL A 527 -3.37 -25.94 -12.14
C VAL A 527 -3.07 -26.49 -13.55
N GLY A 528 -2.40 -27.64 -13.66
CA GLY A 528 -2.03 -28.27 -14.94
C GLY A 528 -0.92 -27.54 -15.69
N LEU A 529 0.01 -26.91 -14.97
CA LEU A 529 1.24 -26.35 -15.54
C LEU A 529 2.38 -27.36 -15.32
N ASP A 530 3.41 -27.40 -16.17
CA ASP A 530 4.61 -28.23 -15.97
C ASP A 530 5.77 -27.38 -15.41
N SER A 531 6.59 -28.01 -14.56
CA SER A 531 7.70 -27.50 -13.70
C SER A 531 8.26 -26.08 -13.93
N LEU A 532 8.25 -25.24 -12.88
CA LEU A 532 8.96 -23.96 -12.80
C LEU A 532 10.33 -24.10 -12.11
N THR A 533 11.32 -23.33 -12.55
CA THR A 533 12.54 -22.99 -11.80
C THR A 533 12.88 -21.54 -12.11
N ILE A 534 13.10 -20.71 -11.08
CA ILE A 534 13.24 -19.25 -11.22
C ILE A 534 14.74 -18.87 -11.21
N LEU A 535 15.16 -18.03 -12.16
CA LEU A 535 16.52 -17.49 -12.23
C LEU A 535 16.79 -16.44 -11.16
N ASN A 536 18.05 -16.40 -10.72
CA ASN A 536 18.54 -15.65 -9.57
C ASN A 536 18.71 -14.14 -9.87
N ARG A 537 18.60 -13.34 -8.81
CA ARG A 537 18.58 -11.88 -8.72
C ARG A 537 19.75 -11.14 -9.40
N GLU A 538 20.89 -11.78 -9.58
CA GLU A 538 22.12 -11.17 -10.11
C GLU A 538 22.00 -10.76 -11.59
N ASP A 539 21.20 -11.48 -12.39
CA ASP A 539 21.02 -11.19 -13.81
C ASP A 539 20.16 -9.94 -14.08
N SER A 540 19.20 -9.64 -13.19
CA SER A 540 18.33 -8.46 -13.30
C SER A 540 19.05 -7.15 -12.98
N LEU A 541 19.98 -7.18 -12.01
CA LEU A 541 20.77 -6.01 -11.61
C LEU A 541 21.85 -5.65 -12.64
N ALA A 542 22.40 -6.65 -13.35
CA ALA A 542 23.36 -6.43 -14.43
C ALA A 542 22.74 -5.72 -15.66
N MET A 543 21.45 -5.95 -15.94
CA MET A 543 20.75 -5.27 -17.04
C MET A 543 20.45 -3.79 -16.75
N MET A 544 20.17 -3.43 -15.49
CA MET A 544 19.88 -2.03 -15.13
C MET A 544 21.12 -1.14 -14.97
N SER A 545 22.28 -1.72 -14.67
CA SER A 545 23.52 -0.96 -14.42
C SER A 545 24.35 -0.67 -15.68
N ARG A 546 24.09 -1.36 -16.80
CA ARG A 546 24.79 -1.13 -18.09
C ARG A 546 24.18 -0.02 -18.95
N GLY A 547 23.03 0.54 -18.56
CA GLY A 547 22.32 1.56 -19.35
C GLY A 547 22.71 3.02 -19.06
N ALA A 548 23.62 3.29 -18.12
CA ALA A 548 23.90 4.65 -17.63
C ALA A 548 25.30 5.20 -17.96
N ILE A 549 26.06 4.54 -18.83
CA ILE A 549 27.33 5.09 -19.34
C ILE A 549 27.38 4.89 -20.85
N HIS A 550 26.78 5.84 -21.57
CA HIS A 550 27.32 6.39 -22.81
C HIS A 550 26.75 7.80 -23.05
#